data_AF-A0A017HKR7-F1
#
_entry.id   AF-A0A017HKR7-F1
#
_cell.length_a   1.000
_cell.length_b   1.000
_cell.length_c   1.000
_cell.angle_alpha   90.00
_cell.angle_beta   90.00
_cell.angle_gamma   90.00
#
_symmetry.space_group_name_H-M   'P 1'
#
loop_
_entity.id
_entity.type
_entity.pdbx_description
1 polymer ?
#
loop_
_entity_poly.entity_id
_entity_poly.type
_entity_poly.pdbx_seq_one_letter_code
_entity_poly.pdbx_strand_id
1 'polypeptide(L)'
;MDHVGWNTMLENGRWVPTFPKARYLIGRSEYEFMTALDDAEQQTMLGDSIRPIVEAGLVELVEMNHVLSPEIGLVPSVGHTPGHVSVMIESEGQRAVITGNIAHHPCQIALSDLVLGDHDPEAAQLTRSRLFAEWADQPILVIGTRFAAPTAGDVVRDSATLRFEVRAPSWRRGE
;
A
#
# COMPACT_ATOMS: atom_id res chain seq x y z
N MET A 1 -14.49 1.52 -2.83
CA MET A 1 -13.18 1.20 -2.21
C MET A 1 -12.07 1.45 -3.22
N ASP A 2 -10.92 2.01 -2.81
CA ASP A 2 -9.88 2.59 -3.68
C ASP A 2 -8.73 1.65 -4.04
N HIS A 3 -8.50 0.56 -3.31
CA HIS A 3 -7.42 -0.41 -3.61
C HIS A 3 -7.89 -1.69 -4.30
N VAL A 4 -9.09 -2.18 -3.97
CA VAL A 4 -9.62 -3.46 -4.47
C VAL A 4 -10.70 -3.30 -5.54
N GLY A 5 -11.21 -2.09 -5.74
CA GLY A 5 -12.38 -1.84 -6.60
C GLY A 5 -12.17 -2.19 -8.07
N TRP A 6 -10.93 -2.36 -8.52
CA TRP A 6 -10.58 -2.81 -9.87
C TRP A 6 -10.26 -4.30 -9.97
N ASN A 7 -10.36 -5.05 -8.87
CA ASN A 7 -10.22 -6.51 -8.90
C ASN A 7 -11.27 -7.14 -9.81
N THR A 8 -12.45 -6.54 -9.88
CA THR A 8 -13.59 -6.99 -10.66
C THR A 8 -14.17 -5.87 -11.51
N MET A 9 -14.98 -6.26 -12.50
CA MET A 9 -15.81 -5.37 -13.28
C MET A 9 -17.22 -5.96 -13.41
N LEU A 10 -18.22 -5.11 -13.62
CA LEU A 10 -19.60 -5.54 -13.78
C LEU A 10 -19.88 -5.88 -15.25
N GLU A 11 -20.05 -7.17 -15.56
CA GLU A 11 -20.42 -7.65 -16.88
C GLU A 11 -21.76 -8.39 -16.82
N ASN A 12 -22.74 -7.96 -17.64
CA ASN A 12 -24.06 -8.59 -17.73
C ASN A 12 -24.75 -8.80 -16.37
N GLY A 13 -24.60 -7.84 -15.45
CA GLY A 13 -25.18 -7.90 -14.11
C GLY A 13 -24.43 -8.80 -13.12
N ARG A 14 -23.25 -9.31 -13.48
CA ARG A 14 -22.40 -10.13 -12.61
C ARG A 14 -21.00 -9.53 -12.48
N TRP A 15 -20.48 -9.49 -11.26
CA TRP A 15 -19.09 -9.14 -11.00
C TRP A 15 -18.16 -10.27 -11.46
N VAL A 16 -17.19 -9.94 -12.32
CA VAL A 16 -16.20 -10.88 -12.85
C VAL A 16 -14.78 -10.34 -12.66
N PRO A 17 -13.75 -11.19 -12.52
CA PRO A 17 -12.37 -10.73 -12.39
C PRO A 17 -11.92 -9.85 -13.56
N THR A 18 -11.39 -8.66 -13.26
CA THR A 18 -10.81 -7.76 -14.27
C THR A 18 -9.58 -8.36 -14.92
N PHE A 19 -8.78 -9.09 -14.12
CA PHE A 19 -7.52 -9.70 -14.55
C PHE A 19 -7.59 -11.23 -14.42
N PRO A 20 -8.32 -11.94 -15.30
CA PRO A 20 -8.61 -13.37 -15.13
C PRO A 20 -7.39 -14.29 -15.29
N LYS A 21 -6.23 -13.74 -15.70
CA LYS A 21 -4.96 -14.46 -15.81
C LYS A 21 -3.97 -14.09 -14.69
N ALA A 22 -4.33 -13.19 -13.79
CA ALA A 22 -3.48 -12.76 -12.70
C ALA A 22 -3.66 -13.65 -11.46
N ARG A 23 -2.60 -13.77 -10.67
CA ARG A 23 -2.67 -14.20 -9.27
C ARG A 23 -2.93 -12.98 -8.39
N TYR A 24 -3.89 -13.09 -7.49
CA TYR A 24 -4.23 -12.05 -6.52
C TYR A 24 -3.64 -12.43 -5.17
N LEU A 25 -2.57 -11.74 -4.76
CA LEU A 25 -1.98 -11.95 -3.44
C LEU A 25 -2.70 -11.08 -2.43
N ILE A 26 -3.23 -11.70 -1.38
CA ILE A 26 -3.89 -10.96 -0.30
C ILE A 26 -3.21 -11.36 1.00
N GLY A 27 -2.86 -10.38 1.83
CA GLY A 27 -2.34 -10.64 3.17
C GLY A 27 -3.36 -11.43 3.98
N ARG A 28 -2.96 -12.58 4.53
CA ARG A 28 -3.85 -13.47 5.30
C ARG A 28 -4.53 -12.71 6.44
N SER A 29 -3.76 -11.97 7.23
CA SER A 29 -4.27 -11.16 8.34
C SER A 29 -5.27 -10.11 7.89
N GLU A 30 -5.05 -9.49 6.72
CA GLU A 30 -5.98 -8.52 6.15
C GLU A 30 -7.27 -9.23 5.72
N TYR A 31 -7.18 -10.33 4.99
CA TYR A 31 -8.34 -11.09 4.53
C TYR A 31 -9.20 -11.59 5.71
N GLU A 32 -8.57 -12.12 6.75
CA GLU A 32 -9.26 -12.58 7.97
C GLU A 32 -9.94 -11.43 8.71
N PHE A 33 -9.26 -10.28 8.85
CA PHE A 33 -9.85 -9.08 9.43
C PHE A 33 -11.06 -8.59 8.62
N MET A 34 -10.88 -8.43 7.31
CA MET A 34 -11.92 -7.94 6.40
C MET A 34 -13.16 -8.83 6.39
N THR A 35 -12.99 -10.15 6.46
CA THR A 35 -14.09 -11.13 6.38
C THR A 35 -14.80 -11.36 7.71
N ALA A 36 -14.18 -10.95 8.83
CA ALA A 36 -14.80 -11.01 10.15
C ALA A 36 -15.75 -9.82 10.44
N LEU A 37 -15.65 -8.74 9.67
CA LEU A 37 -16.50 -7.55 9.81
C LEU A 37 -17.90 -7.78 9.18
N ASP A 38 -18.95 -7.38 9.91
CA ASP A 38 -20.35 -7.65 9.55
C ASP A 38 -21.17 -6.38 9.26
N ASP A 39 -20.53 -5.31 8.79
CA ASP A 39 -21.24 -4.11 8.34
C ASP A 39 -21.59 -4.16 6.84
N ALA A 40 -22.64 -3.43 6.46
CA ALA A 40 -23.21 -3.50 5.12
C ALA A 40 -22.26 -2.98 4.02
N GLU A 41 -21.42 -1.99 4.32
CA GLU A 41 -20.46 -1.44 3.37
C GLU A 41 -19.37 -2.47 3.07
N GLN A 42 -18.83 -3.09 4.13
CA GLN A 42 -17.86 -4.16 4.02
C GLN A 42 -18.42 -5.36 3.25
N GLN A 43 -19.63 -5.81 3.56
CA GLN A 43 -20.26 -6.93 2.87
C GLN A 43 -20.50 -6.64 1.38
N THR A 44 -20.83 -5.40 1.04
CA THR A 44 -20.95 -4.95 -0.36
C THR A 44 -19.62 -5.07 -1.07
N MET A 45 -18.55 -4.52 -0.48
CA MET A 45 -17.21 -4.57 -1.09
C MET A 45 -16.65 -5.99 -1.18
N LEU A 46 -16.85 -6.82 -0.16
CA LEU A 46 -16.48 -8.23 -0.23
C LEU A 46 -17.25 -8.92 -1.36
N GLY A 47 -18.54 -8.63 -1.51
CA GLY A 47 -19.41 -9.19 -2.54
C GLY A 47 -19.01 -8.80 -3.96
N ASP A 48 -18.70 -7.53 -4.20
CA ASP A 48 -18.38 -7.03 -5.54
C ASP A 48 -16.91 -7.19 -5.92
N SER A 49 -15.96 -6.97 -5.00
CA SER A 49 -14.54 -6.76 -5.31
C SER A 49 -13.61 -7.92 -4.89
N ILE A 50 -14.02 -8.77 -3.94
CA ILE A 50 -13.16 -9.82 -3.37
C ILE A 50 -13.70 -11.23 -3.67
N ARG A 51 -14.96 -11.49 -3.37
CA ARG A 51 -15.57 -12.81 -3.51
C ARG A 51 -15.48 -13.36 -4.95
N PRO A 52 -15.68 -12.57 -6.03
CA PRO A 52 -15.58 -13.11 -7.38
C PRO A 52 -14.18 -13.59 -7.76
N ILE A 53 -13.12 -12.95 -7.25
CA ILE A 53 -11.73 -13.40 -7.49
C ILE A 53 -11.36 -14.61 -6.63
N VAL A 54 -11.95 -14.74 -5.43
CA VAL A 54 -11.81 -15.93 -4.57
C VAL A 54 -12.52 -17.13 -5.22
N GLU A 55 -13.77 -16.97 -5.64
CA GLU A 55 -14.57 -18.03 -6.28
C GLU A 55 -13.98 -18.48 -7.63
N ALA A 56 -13.29 -17.58 -8.34
CA ALA A 56 -12.54 -17.91 -9.55
C ALA A 56 -11.23 -18.67 -9.29
N GLY A 57 -10.84 -18.89 -8.02
CA GLY A 57 -9.61 -19.58 -7.64
C GLY A 57 -8.33 -18.80 -7.94
N LEU A 58 -8.42 -17.46 -8.05
CA LEU A 58 -7.30 -16.60 -8.43
C LEU A 58 -6.52 -16.05 -7.21
N VAL A 59 -7.07 -16.21 -6.00
CA VAL A 59 -6.51 -15.66 -4.76
C VAL A 59 -5.53 -16.62 -4.10
N GLU A 60 -4.40 -16.07 -3.67
CA GLU A 60 -3.41 -16.71 -2.83
C GLU A 60 -3.21 -15.88 -1.56
N LEU A 61 -3.47 -16.49 -0.40
CA LEU A 61 -3.27 -15.84 0.89
C LEU A 61 -1.81 -15.96 1.32
N VAL A 62 -1.18 -14.82 1.57
CA VAL A 62 0.24 -14.73 1.90
C VAL A 62 0.47 -14.05 3.24
N GLU A 63 1.63 -14.30 3.86
CA GLU A 63 2.02 -13.62 5.09
C GLU A 63 2.49 -12.18 4.81
N MET A 64 2.44 -11.31 5.82
CA MET A 64 2.74 -9.87 5.66
C MET A 64 4.19 -9.56 5.25
N ASN A 65 5.10 -10.52 5.38
CA ASN A 65 6.50 -10.44 4.97
C ASN A 65 6.83 -11.34 3.77
N HIS A 66 5.82 -11.73 3.00
CA HIS A 66 5.99 -12.62 1.85
C HIS A 66 6.95 -12.03 0.82
N VAL A 67 7.88 -12.87 0.35
CA VAL A 67 8.81 -12.55 -0.74
C VAL A 67 8.25 -13.16 -2.01
N LEU A 68 7.82 -12.29 -2.93
CA LEU A 68 7.18 -12.71 -4.17
C LEU A 68 8.19 -13.13 -5.23
N SER A 69 9.32 -12.43 -5.29
CA SER A 69 10.48 -12.75 -6.12
C SER A 69 11.75 -12.22 -5.43
N PRO A 70 12.96 -12.51 -5.95
CA PRO A 70 14.20 -11.88 -5.46
C PRO A 70 14.13 -10.34 -5.43
N GLU A 71 13.31 -9.74 -6.30
CA GLU A 71 13.18 -8.29 -6.47
C GLU A 71 11.97 -7.68 -5.75
N ILE A 72 10.95 -8.46 -5.38
CA ILE A 72 9.68 -7.93 -4.85
C ILE A 72 9.32 -8.65 -3.55
N GLY A 73 9.11 -7.88 -2.49
CA GLY A 73 8.69 -8.39 -1.19
C GLY A 73 7.72 -7.45 -0.47
N LEU A 74 6.97 -8.00 0.48
CA LEU A 74 6.08 -7.26 1.35
C LEU A 74 6.81 -6.83 2.63
N VAL A 75 6.52 -5.61 3.07
CA VAL A 75 7.01 -5.04 4.34
C VAL A 75 5.77 -4.77 5.21
N PRO A 76 5.65 -5.40 6.40
CA PRO A 76 4.58 -5.09 7.33
C PRO A 76 4.57 -3.61 7.68
N SER A 77 3.45 -2.94 7.42
CA SER A 77 3.24 -1.51 7.68
C SER A 77 1.89 -1.24 8.33
N VAL A 78 1.60 -2.03 9.36
CA VAL A 78 0.34 -2.07 10.11
C VAL A 78 -0.08 -0.71 10.72
N GLY A 79 -1.39 -0.58 10.94
CA GLY A 79 -2.00 0.54 11.64
C GLY A 79 -3.15 1.15 10.85
N HIS A 80 -2.94 1.40 9.56
CA HIS A 80 -4.04 1.80 8.67
C HIS A 80 -5.13 0.70 8.62
N THR A 81 -4.68 -0.54 8.43
CA THR A 81 -5.43 -1.76 8.70
C THR A 81 -4.52 -2.75 9.44
N PRO A 82 -5.07 -3.77 10.13
CA PRO A 82 -4.27 -4.74 10.87
C PRO A 82 -3.31 -5.56 10.00
N GLY A 83 -3.67 -5.82 8.73
CA GLY A 83 -2.85 -6.56 7.77
C GLY A 83 -2.17 -5.67 6.72
N HIS A 84 -2.06 -4.36 6.96
CA HIS A 84 -1.48 -3.42 6.00
C HIS A 84 -0.01 -3.75 5.69
N VAL A 85 0.33 -3.73 4.40
CA VAL A 85 1.68 -3.96 3.88
C VAL A 85 2.08 -2.89 2.88
N SER A 86 3.38 -2.60 2.83
CA SER A 86 4.05 -1.85 1.78
C SER A 86 4.76 -2.83 0.85
N VAL A 87 5.01 -2.45 -0.40
CA VAL A 87 5.75 -3.29 -1.36
C VAL A 87 7.15 -2.72 -1.55
N MET A 88 8.16 -3.49 -1.17
CA MET A 88 9.57 -3.19 -1.45
C MET A 88 9.97 -3.80 -2.79
N ILE A 89 10.66 -3.00 -3.60
CA ILE A 89 11.17 -3.38 -4.91
C ILE A 89 12.68 -3.13 -4.90
N GLU A 90 13.48 -4.14 -5.18
CA GLU A 90 14.93 -4.07 -5.25
C GLU A 90 15.43 -4.71 -6.54
N SER A 91 16.15 -3.96 -7.36
CA SER A 91 16.66 -4.48 -8.64
C SER A 91 17.93 -3.73 -9.03
N GLU A 92 18.97 -4.45 -9.43
CA GLU A 92 20.25 -3.88 -9.87
C GLU A 92 20.85 -2.85 -8.89
N GLY A 93 20.68 -3.08 -7.58
CA GLY A 93 21.14 -2.19 -6.52
C GLY A 93 20.31 -0.91 -6.34
N GLN A 94 19.22 -0.74 -7.09
CA GLN A 94 18.22 0.31 -6.88
C GLN A 94 17.09 -0.22 -6.00
N ARG A 95 16.48 0.68 -5.21
CA ARG A 95 15.40 0.35 -4.29
C ARG A 95 14.24 1.33 -4.43
N ALA A 96 13.02 0.82 -4.34
CA ALA A 96 11.81 1.62 -4.29
C ALA A 96 10.79 0.98 -3.34
N VAL A 97 9.94 1.80 -2.74
CA VAL A 97 8.84 1.32 -1.90
C VAL A 97 7.52 1.95 -2.35
N ILE A 98 6.52 1.12 -2.59
CA ILE A 98 5.13 1.54 -2.74
C ILE A 98 4.50 1.51 -1.35
N THR A 99 4.09 2.67 -0.86
CA THR A 99 3.77 2.86 0.56
C THR A 99 2.43 2.25 0.97
N GLY A 100 1.52 2.04 0.03
CA GLY A 100 0.10 1.89 0.39
C GLY A 100 -0.37 3.11 1.19
N ASN A 101 -1.19 2.87 2.21
CA ASN A 101 -1.82 3.90 3.04
C ASN A 101 -1.10 4.15 4.39
N ILE A 102 0.19 3.79 4.53
CA ILE A 102 1.00 4.27 5.67
C ILE A 102 0.93 5.81 5.81
N ALA A 103 0.88 6.55 4.71
CA ALA A 103 0.62 7.98 4.68
C ALA A 103 -0.27 8.37 3.49
N HIS A 104 -1.24 9.24 3.76
CA HIS A 104 -2.15 9.80 2.76
C HIS A 104 -1.63 11.12 2.17
N HIS A 105 -0.83 11.85 2.95
CA HIS A 105 -0.22 13.11 2.53
C HIS A 105 1.24 13.20 3.00
N PRO A 106 2.16 13.81 2.22
CA PRO A 106 3.56 13.94 2.61
C PRO A 106 3.80 14.61 3.96
N CYS A 107 2.88 15.47 4.42
CA CYS A 107 3.00 16.10 5.75
C CYS A 107 3.02 15.09 6.89
N GLN A 108 2.42 13.90 6.74
CA GLN A 108 2.44 12.85 7.76
C GLN A 108 3.83 12.23 7.94
N ILE A 109 4.79 12.51 7.05
CA ILE A 109 6.21 12.14 7.23
C ILE A 109 6.85 13.03 8.31
N ALA A 110 6.50 14.32 8.35
CA ALA A 110 6.94 15.25 9.39
C ALA A 110 6.07 15.19 10.65
N LEU A 111 4.77 14.97 10.47
CA LEU A 111 3.72 14.96 11.49
C LEU A 111 3.15 13.55 11.61
N SER A 112 3.97 12.62 12.09
CA SER A 112 3.59 11.20 12.10
C SER A 112 2.41 10.86 13.02
N ASP A 113 2.11 11.73 13.98
CA ASP A 113 0.95 11.68 14.87
C ASP A 113 -0.36 12.15 14.21
N LEU A 114 -0.29 12.75 13.01
CA LEU A 114 -1.48 13.07 12.22
C LEU A 114 -2.06 11.78 11.62
N VAL A 115 -3.15 11.29 12.21
CA VAL A 115 -3.84 10.04 11.82
C VAL A 115 -5.05 10.36 10.93
N LEU A 116 -5.27 9.58 9.87
CA LEU A 116 -6.34 9.81 8.89
C LEU A 116 -6.96 8.49 8.43
N GLY A 117 -8.10 8.12 9.03
CA GLY A 117 -8.82 6.90 8.66
C GLY A 117 -8.10 5.60 9.01
N ASP A 118 -7.14 5.65 9.94
CA ASP A 118 -6.39 4.49 10.39
C ASP A 118 -7.19 3.68 11.42
N HIS A 119 -7.22 2.35 11.28
CA HIS A 119 -7.91 1.45 12.19
C HIS A 119 -7.32 1.46 13.61
N ASP A 120 -5.98 1.48 13.70
CA ASP A 120 -5.23 1.63 14.94
C ASP A 120 -4.34 2.88 14.84
N PRO A 121 -4.81 4.03 15.36
CA PRO A 121 -4.07 5.30 15.33
C PRO A 121 -2.67 5.23 15.94
N GLU A 122 -2.50 4.49 17.04
CA GLU A 122 -1.23 4.41 17.75
C GLU A 122 -0.24 3.55 16.95
N ALA A 123 -0.67 2.38 16.48
CA ALA A 123 0.14 1.53 15.62
C ALA A 123 0.48 2.24 14.30
N ALA A 124 -0.45 2.98 13.70
CA ALA A 124 -0.21 3.74 12.47
C ALA A 124 0.87 4.80 12.67
N GLN A 125 0.80 5.57 13.75
CA GLN A 125 1.83 6.55 14.09
C GLN A 125 3.20 5.87 14.27
N LEU A 126 3.29 4.84 15.13
CA LEU A 126 4.56 4.18 15.44
C LEU A 126 5.19 3.55 14.20
N THR A 127 4.39 2.85 13.39
CA THR A 127 4.84 2.25 12.13
C THR A 127 5.30 3.30 11.14
N ARG A 128 4.53 4.39 10.98
CA ARG A 128 4.86 5.49 10.09
C ARG A 128 6.18 6.16 10.47
N SER A 129 6.34 6.53 11.74
CA SER A 129 7.58 7.13 12.23
C SER A 129 8.77 6.22 12.02
N ARG A 130 8.63 4.93 12.36
CA ARG A 130 9.72 3.94 12.24
C ARG A 130 10.14 3.75 10.78
N LEU A 131 9.19 3.42 9.89
CA LEU A 131 9.50 3.10 8.50
C LEU A 131 10.07 4.31 7.75
N PHE A 132 9.50 5.51 7.91
CA PHE A 132 10.07 6.68 7.27
C PHE A 132 11.44 7.06 7.84
N ALA A 133 11.71 6.83 9.14
CA ALA A 133 13.04 7.03 9.70
C ALA A 133 14.06 6.00 9.19
N GLU A 134 13.65 4.77 8.93
CA GLU A 134 14.48 3.72 8.30
C GLU A 134 14.80 4.03 6.83
N TRP A 135 13.85 4.61 6.10
CA TRP A 135 14.03 4.98 4.69
C TRP A 135 14.71 6.35 4.51
N ALA A 136 14.77 7.18 5.55
CA ALA A 136 15.37 8.50 5.50
C ALA A 136 16.86 8.43 5.10
N ASP A 137 17.22 9.31 4.17
CA ASP A 137 18.58 9.46 3.61
C ASP A 137 19.15 8.20 2.92
N GLN A 138 18.31 7.19 2.69
CA GLN A 138 18.66 6.00 1.92
C GLN A 138 18.37 6.23 0.43
N PRO A 139 19.08 5.53 -0.49
CA PRO A 139 18.77 5.57 -1.92
C PRO A 139 17.52 4.71 -2.23
N ILE A 140 16.38 5.04 -1.61
CA ILE A 140 15.09 4.38 -1.77
C ILE A 140 14.09 5.38 -2.33
N LEU A 141 13.55 5.10 -3.53
CA LEU A 141 12.46 5.89 -4.08
C LEU A 141 11.16 5.56 -3.34
N VAL A 142 10.62 6.51 -2.59
CA VAL A 142 9.32 6.37 -1.91
C VAL A 142 8.21 6.82 -2.84
N ILE A 143 7.25 5.93 -3.10
CA ILE A 143 6.11 6.15 -4.01
C ILE A 143 4.83 6.17 -3.18
N GLY A 144 4.30 7.37 -2.93
CA GLY A 144 3.10 7.56 -2.14
C GLY A 144 1.82 7.26 -2.91
N THR A 145 1.07 6.24 -2.50
CA THR A 145 -0.15 5.79 -3.20
C THR A 145 -1.24 6.87 -3.29
N ARG A 146 -1.28 7.79 -2.32
CA ARG A 146 -2.29 8.86 -2.22
C ARG A 146 -1.70 10.27 -2.38
N PHE A 147 -0.40 10.39 -2.65
CA PHE A 147 0.24 11.69 -2.78
C PHE A 147 -0.22 12.40 -4.06
N ALA A 148 -0.24 13.73 -4.05
CA ALA A 148 -0.47 14.50 -5.27
C ALA A 148 0.71 14.33 -6.21
N ALA A 149 0.47 14.38 -7.53
CA ALA A 149 1.54 14.28 -8.50
C ALA A 149 2.49 15.49 -8.40
N PRO A 150 3.82 15.29 -8.51
CA PRO A 150 4.53 14.00 -8.58
C PRO A 150 4.50 13.22 -7.25
N THR A 151 4.16 11.93 -7.33
CA THR A 151 3.88 11.07 -6.17
C THR A 151 5.12 10.38 -5.58
N ALA A 152 6.26 10.48 -6.26
CA ALA A 152 7.49 9.77 -5.91
C ALA A 152 8.62 10.74 -5.55
N GLY A 153 9.42 10.36 -4.56
CA GLY A 153 10.45 11.20 -3.99
C GLY A 153 11.33 10.45 -3.00
N ASP A 154 12.25 11.20 -2.40
CA ASP A 154 13.16 10.72 -1.37
C ASP A 154 12.65 11.20 0.01
N VAL A 155 12.93 10.45 1.07
CA VAL A 155 12.70 10.91 2.44
C VAL A 155 14.03 11.37 3.00
N VAL A 156 14.09 12.59 3.50
CA VAL A 156 15.32 13.20 4.00
C VAL A 156 15.12 13.70 5.43
N ARG A 157 16.18 13.66 6.23
CA ARG A 157 16.16 14.31 7.54
C ARG A 157 16.14 15.82 7.39
N ASP A 158 15.21 16.46 8.09
CA ASP A 158 15.11 17.91 8.18
C ASP A 158 15.02 18.31 9.65
N SER A 159 16.17 18.71 10.19
CA SER A 159 16.33 19.08 11.61
C SER A 159 15.90 17.94 12.56
N ALA A 160 14.87 18.17 13.39
CA ALA A 160 14.30 17.17 14.29
C ALA A 160 13.18 16.33 13.64
N THR A 161 12.92 16.52 12.34
CA THR A 161 11.82 15.91 11.60
C THR A 161 12.31 15.23 10.31
N LEU A 162 11.37 14.69 9.54
CA LEU A 162 11.60 14.14 8.20
C LEU A 162 10.81 14.95 7.17
N ARG A 163 11.34 15.03 5.96
CA ARG A 163 10.71 15.74 4.83
C ARG A 163 10.66 14.83 3.61
N PHE A 164 9.58 14.94 2.85
CA PHE A 164 9.49 14.34 1.52
C PHE A 164 10.06 15.30 0.47
N GLU A 165 11.08 14.86 -0.25
CA GLU A 165 11.68 15.60 -1.34
C GLU A 165 11.27 14.97 -2.67
N VAL A 166 10.44 15.70 -3.41
CA VAL A 166 9.95 15.26 -4.71
C VAL A 166 11.11 15.01 -5.66
N ARG A 167 11.13 13.82 -6.29
CA ARG A 167 12.06 13.53 -7.37
C ARG A 167 11.41 13.88 -8.71
N ALA A 168 11.88 14.96 -9.33
CA ALA A 168 11.41 15.33 -10.67
C ALA A 168 11.73 14.20 -11.68
N PRO A 169 10.81 13.85 -12.59
CA PRO A 169 11.07 12.84 -13.59
C PRO A 169 12.29 13.21 -14.45
N SER A 170 13.23 12.29 -14.60
CA SER A 170 14.48 12.51 -15.35
C SER A 170 14.23 12.86 -16.83
N TRP A 171 13.11 12.42 -17.41
CA TRP A 171 12.73 12.70 -18.80
C TRP A 171 12.29 14.15 -19.06
N ARG A 172 12.12 14.99 -18.03
CA ARG A 172 11.87 16.44 -18.19
C ARG A 172 13.14 17.28 -18.32
N ARG A 173 14.33 16.66 -18.26
CA ARG A 173 15.61 17.34 -18.55
C ARG A 173 15.88 17.28 -20.06
N GLY A 174 15.15 18.11 -20.80
CA GLY A 174 15.27 18.20 -22.25
C GLY A 174 14.54 19.44 -22.76
N GLU A 175 15.04 20.62 -22.41
CA GLU A 175 14.94 21.87 -23.16
C GLU A 175 16.26 22.63 -23.04
#